data_AF-A0A917U793-F1
#
_entry.id   AF-A0A917U793-F1
#
_cell.length_a   1.000
_cell.length_b   1.000
_cell.length_c   1.000
_cell.angle_alpha   90.00
_cell.angle_beta   90.00
_cell.angle_gamma   90.00
#
_symmetry.space_group_name_H-M   'P 1'
#
loop_
_entity.id
_entity.type
_entity.pdbx_description
1 polymer ?
#
loop_
_entity_poly.entity_id
_entity_poly.type
_entity_poly.pdbx_seq_one_letter_code
_entity_poly.pdbx_strand_id
1 'polypeptide(L)'
;MTDTGSRDAEIRDLVASTAMLGRVSGREPWRELLLRLTGGRWPRRSGWPVVPRLATPWQDTVSNERIGWRMRAANLRGHAPDNASVRDEFVFAVDYQICHRCRIGWVEQPHTLPAYRRCGLAAAGLAALRRENPCYAWHTLGGHIDGSSAFWDTIGADIPGGYRPRRVCEHVTAGG
;
A
#
# COMPACT_ATOMS: atom_id res chain seq x y z
N MET A 1 -12.43 30.42 10.02
CA MET A 1 -10.95 30.40 9.87
C MET A 1 -10.27 29.36 10.78
N THR A 2 -10.97 28.35 11.31
CA THR A 2 -10.44 27.36 12.26
C THR A 2 -10.32 25.94 11.68
N ASP A 3 -10.89 25.66 10.52
CA ASP A 3 -11.02 24.30 9.96
C ASP A 3 -9.78 23.86 9.14
N THR A 4 -9.25 24.74 8.28
CA THR A 4 -8.08 24.42 7.43
C THR A 4 -6.81 24.15 8.25
N GLY A 5 -6.56 24.93 9.31
CA GLY A 5 -5.39 24.74 10.18
C GLY A 5 -5.43 23.43 10.98
N SER A 6 -6.64 22.96 11.35
CA SER A 6 -6.84 21.66 11.99
C SER A 6 -6.54 20.53 11.02
N ARG A 7 -7.07 20.61 9.80
CA ARG A 7 -6.86 19.62 8.74
C ARG A 7 -5.39 19.46 8.36
N ASP A 8 -4.65 20.56 8.23
CA ASP A 8 -3.22 20.54 7.91
C ASP A 8 -2.37 19.93 9.03
N ALA A 9 -2.77 20.10 10.29
CA ALA A 9 -2.12 19.44 11.42
C ALA A 9 -2.36 17.92 11.39
N GLU A 10 -3.61 17.49 11.15
CA GLU A 10 -3.96 16.07 11.03
C GLU A 10 -3.20 15.37 9.90
N ILE A 11 -3.04 16.03 8.75
CA ILE A 11 -2.28 15.46 7.63
C ILE A 11 -0.80 15.32 7.98
N ARG A 12 -0.21 16.30 8.68
CA ARG A 12 1.18 16.20 9.15
C ARG A 12 1.36 15.06 10.16
N ASP A 13 0.41 14.91 11.09
CA ASP A 13 0.42 13.80 12.05
C ASP A 13 0.24 12.45 11.35
N LEU A 14 -0.59 12.38 10.31
CA LEU A 14 -0.74 11.20 9.47
C LEU A 14 0.58 10.86 8.77
N VAL A 15 1.26 11.83 8.16
CA VAL A 15 2.58 11.64 7.54
C VAL A 15 3.62 11.15 8.55
N ALA A 16 3.60 11.66 9.78
CA ALA A 16 4.52 11.26 10.84
C ALA A 16 4.22 9.84 11.39
N SER A 17 2.96 9.41 11.36
CA SER A 17 2.50 8.16 11.99
C SER A 17 2.59 6.91 11.09
N THR A 18 3.44 6.91 10.06
CA THR A 18 3.66 5.74 9.17
C THR A 18 4.01 4.44 9.89
N ALA A 19 4.56 4.52 11.11
CA ALA A 19 4.85 3.36 11.95
C ALA A 19 3.61 2.74 12.62
N MET A 20 2.51 3.49 12.78
CA MET A 20 1.25 2.98 13.34
C MET A 20 0.46 2.25 12.25
N LEU A 21 0.95 1.05 11.94
CA LEU A 21 0.54 0.23 10.81
C LEU A 21 -0.29 -0.98 11.25
N GLY A 22 -1.52 -1.05 10.78
CA GLY A 22 -2.32 -2.27 10.83
C GLY A 22 -2.00 -3.17 9.64
N ARG A 23 -1.86 -4.49 9.87
CA ARG A 23 -1.57 -5.47 8.80
C ARG A 23 -2.66 -6.52 8.68
N VAL A 24 -3.09 -6.79 7.44
CA VAL A 24 -3.90 -7.97 7.09
C VAL A 24 -3.02 -8.88 6.23
N SER A 25 -2.75 -10.09 6.71
CA SER A 25 -1.86 -11.03 6.02
C SER A 25 -2.42 -11.44 4.65
N GLY A 26 -3.75 -11.56 4.54
CA GLY A 26 -4.43 -12.19 3.41
C GLY A 26 -4.32 -13.73 3.39
N ARG A 27 -3.50 -14.30 4.29
CA ARG A 27 -3.41 -15.75 4.52
C ARG A 27 -4.50 -16.16 5.50
N GLU A 28 -5.27 -17.15 5.10
CA GLU A 28 -6.29 -17.81 5.92
C GLU A 28 -5.78 -19.22 6.26
N PRO A 29 -4.94 -19.40 7.31
CA PRO A 29 -4.30 -20.68 7.61
C PRO A 29 -5.32 -21.81 7.85
N TRP A 30 -6.49 -21.48 8.38
CA TRP A 30 -7.61 -22.43 8.52
C TRP A 30 -8.11 -22.94 7.17
N ARG A 31 -8.09 -22.10 6.13
CA ARG A 31 -8.58 -22.44 4.79
C ARG A 31 -7.54 -23.22 3.99
N GLU A 32 -6.26 -22.90 4.16
CA GLU A 32 -5.15 -23.72 3.67
C GLU A 32 -5.20 -25.13 4.28
N LEU A 33 -5.52 -25.21 5.58
CA LEU A 33 -5.77 -26.47 6.27
C LEU A 33 -6.99 -27.21 5.68
N LEU A 34 -8.11 -26.53 5.43
CA LEU A 34 -9.29 -27.15 4.78
C LEU A 34 -9.00 -27.63 3.35
N LEU A 35 -8.23 -26.87 2.57
CA LEU A 35 -7.80 -27.30 1.23
C LEU A 35 -6.94 -28.56 1.28
N ARG A 36 -6.05 -28.67 2.29
CA ARG A 36 -5.28 -29.90 2.54
C ARG A 36 -6.18 -31.06 2.96
N LEU A 37 -7.08 -30.83 3.93
CA LEU A 37 -7.97 -31.87 4.46
C LEU A 37 -8.97 -32.39 3.41
N THR A 38 -9.38 -31.53 2.48
CA THR A 38 -10.33 -31.90 1.41
C THR A 38 -9.65 -32.43 0.14
N GLY A 39 -8.32 -32.61 0.14
CA GLY A 39 -7.58 -33.05 -1.05
C GLY A 39 -7.75 -32.09 -2.24
N GLY A 40 -7.92 -30.79 -1.96
CA GLY A 40 -8.16 -29.77 -2.99
C GLY A 40 -9.59 -29.71 -3.54
N ARG A 41 -10.55 -30.46 -2.96
CA ARG A 41 -11.96 -30.41 -3.37
C ARG A 41 -12.71 -29.19 -2.83
N TRP A 42 -12.18 -28.51 -1.81
CA TRP A 42 -12.76 -27.25 -1.36
C TRP A 42 -12.64 -26.18 -2.44
N PRO A 43 -13.72 -25.42 -2.76
CA PRO A 43 -13.68 -24.47 -3.85
C PRO A 43 -12.53 -23.47 -3.69
N ARG A 44 -11.66 -23.41 -4.71
CA ARG A 44 -10.68 -22.35 -4.84
C ARG A 44 -11.44 -21.02 -4.90
N ARG A 45 -10.88 -19.99 -4.26
CA ARG A 45 -11.53 -18.68 -4.19
C ARG A 45 -11.76 -18.17 -5.61
N SER A 46 -13.01 -17.94 -5.99
CA SER A 46 -13.38 -17.09 -7.12
C SER A 46 -13.86 -15.76 -6.56
N GLY A 47 -13.17 -14.67 -6.87
CA GLY A 47 -13.57 -13.31 -6.47
C GLY A 47 -12.52 -12.56 -5.64
N TRP A 48 -12.59 -11.23 -5.71
CA TRP A 48 -11.68 -10.29 -5.06
C TRP A 48 -11.62 -10.47 -3.53
N PRO A 49 -10.46 -10.28 -2.88
CA PRO A 49 -10.33 -10.26 -1.42
C PRO A 49 -11.29 -9.26 -0.77
N VAL A 50 -12.01 -9.68 0.28
CA VAL A 50 -12.71 -8.74 1.15
C VAL A 50 -11.63 -8.19 2.08
N VAL A 51 -11.25 -6.94 1.88
CA VAL A 51 -10.22 -6.28 2.68
C VAL A 51 -10.90 -5.55 3.84
N PRO A 52 -10.75 -5.99 5.10
CA PRO A 52 -11.29 -5.25 6.23
C PRO A 52 -10.48 -3.96 6.38
N ARG A 53 -11.17 -2.82 6.50
CA ARG A 53 -10.52 -1.58 6.94
C ARG A 53 -10.16 -1.73 8.41
N LEU A 54 -8.91 -1.40 8.74
CA LEU A 54 -8.43 -1.42 10.11
C LEU A 54 -8.66 -0.05 10.78
N ALA A 55 -8.70 0.00 12.10
CA ALA A 55 -8.82 1.26 12.85
C ALA A 55 -7.49 2.04 12.95
N THR A 56 -6.49 1.67 12.14
CA THR A 56 -5.17 2.30 12.10
C THR A 56 -5.07 3.28 10.93
N PRO A 57 -4.36 4.40 11.11
CA PRO A 57 -4.23 5.43 10.07
C PRO A 57 -3.48 4.90 8.85
N TRP A 58 -2.46 4.08 9.07
CA TRP A 58 -1.77 3.35 8.01
C TRP A 58 -2.19 1.88 8.02
N GLN A 59 -2.36 1.31 6.83
CA GLN A 59 -2.82 -0.05 6.64
C GLN A 59 -2.01 -0.75 5.56
N ASP A 60 -1.73 -2.02 5.78
CA ASP A 60 -1.04 -2.90 4.84
C ASP A 60 -1.89 -4.15 4.65
N THR A 61 -2.49 -4.26 3.48
CA THR A 61 -3.50 -5.27 3.16
C THR A 61 -3.17 -5.97 1.85
N VAL A 62 -4.00 -6.93 1.43
CA VAL A 62 -3.91 -7.47 0.07
C VAL A 62 -4.46 -6.46 -0.93
N SER A 63 -3.83 -6.33 -2.09
CA SER A 63 -4.36 -5.49 -3.17
C SER A 63 -5.69 -6.05 -3.66
N ASN A 64 -6.66 -5.16 -3.83
CA ASN A 64 -7.97 -5.43 -4.44
C ASN A 64 -7.97 -5.28 -5.95
N GLU A 65 -6.85 -4.85 -6.57
CA GLU A 65 -6.72 -4.64 -8.01
C GLU A 65 -5.67 -5.56 -8.64
N ARG A 66 -4.70 -6.05 -7.84
CA ARG A 66 -3.57 -6.82 -8.32
C ARG A 66 -3.39 -8.11 -7.52
N ILE A 67 -3.77 -9.24 -8.13
CA ILE A 67 -3.65 -10.57 -7.50
C ILE A 67 -2.18 -10.83 -7.12
N GLY A 68 -1.97 -11.22 -5.87
CA GLY A 68 -0.65 -11.53 -5.30
C GLY A 68 0.06 -10.32 -4.68
N TRP A 69 -0.39 -9.10 -4.98
CA TRP A 69 0.21 -7.86 -4.50
C TRP A 69 -0.37 -7.43 -3.15
N ARG A 70 0.36 -6.57 -2.47
CA ARG A 70 -0.06 -5.91 -1.24
C ARG A 70 -0.40 -4.46 -1.55
N MET A 71 -1.25 -3.87 -0.72
CA MET A 71 -1.61 -2.46 -0.78
C MET A 71 -1.22 -1.79 0.53
N ARG A 72 -0.47 -0.69 0.43
CA ARG A 72 -0.20 0.22 1.54
C ARG A 72 -1.14 1.42 1.41
N ALA A 73 -2.02 1.62 2.37
CA ALA A 73 -3.01 2.69 2.37
C ALA A 73 -2.91 3.59 3.61
N ALA A 74 -3.36 4.83 3.48
CA ALA A 74 -3.52 5.77 4.57
C ALA A 74 -4.96 6.30 4.60
N ASN A 75 -5.51 6.40 5.80
CA ASN A 75 -6.83 6.94 6.06
C ASN A 75 -6.74 8.03 7.14
N LEU A 76 -7.38 9.17 6.88
CA LEU A 76 -7.64 10.19 7.90
C LEU A 76 -8.84 9.76 8.72
N ARG A 77 -8.81 10.03 10.02
CA ARG A 77 -10.00 9.80 10.86
C ARG A 77 -11.13 10.68 10.37
N GLY A 78 -12.30 10.08 10.20
CA GLY A 78 -13.50 10.85 9.86
C GLY A 78 -13.86 11.76 11.03
N HIS A 79 -14.35 12.96 10.72
CA HIS A 79 -15.07 13.79 11.68
C HIS A 79 -16.50 13.92 11.15
N ALA A 80 -17.44 13.24 11.80
CA ALA A 80 -18.84 13.44 11.51
C ALA A 80 -19.37 14.55 12.44
N PRO A 81 -20.10 15.56 11.93
CA PRO A 81 -21.03 16.29 12.78
C PRO A 81 -22.12 15.32 13.24
N ASP A 82 -22.49 15.42 14.52
CA ASP A 82 -23.38 14.58 15.31
C ASP A 82 -24.26 13.56 14.56
N ASN A 83 -24.13 12.28 14.96
CA ASN A 83 -24.96 11.11 14.62
C ASN A 83 -24.77 10.42 13.26
N ALA A 84 -23.79 10.79 12.44
CA ALA A 84 -23.34 9.91 11.34
C ALA A 84 -22.25 8.95 11.81
N SER A 85 -22.29 7.69 11.35
CA SER A 85 -21.20 6.74 11.59
C SER A 85 -19.88 7.34 11.11
N VAL A 86 -18.96 7.61 12.03
CA VAL A 86 -17.63 8.14 11.70
C VAL A 86 -16.93 7.12 10.81
N ARG A 87 -16.72 7.49 9.53
CA ARG A 87 -15.96 6.67 8.59
C ARG A 87 -14.64 7.37 8.33
N ASP A 88 -13.55 6.65 8.59
CA ASP A 88 -12.24 7.09 8.15
C ASP A 88 -12.23 7.33 6.64
N GLU A 89 -11.68 8.47 6.26
CA GLU A 89 -11.57 8.93 4.90
C GLU A 89 -10.28 8.39 4.29
N PHE A 90 -10.42 7.63 3.21
CA PHE A 90 -9.29 7.17 2.42
C PHE A 90 -8.58 8.36 1.78
N VAL A 91 -7.26 8.49 1.94
CA VAL A 91 -6.51 9.62 1.37
C VAL A 91 -5.36 9.21 0.44
N PHE A 92 -4.79 8.03 0.64
CA PHE A 92 -3.69 7.51 -0.15
C PHE A 92 -3.69 5.99 -0.22
N ALA A 93 -3.33 5.42 -1.37
CA ALA A 93 -2.90 4.03 -1.49
C ALA A 93 -1.76 3.88 -2.50
N VAL A 94 -1.02 2.79 -2.35
CA VAL A 94 -0.09 2.31 -3.34
C VAL A 94 -0.01 0.79 -3.28
N ASP A 95 0.00 0.17 -4.45
CA ASP A 95 0.23 -1.26 -4.57
C ASP A 95 1.71 -1.56 -4.60
N TYR A 96 2.12 -2.65 -3.96
CA TYR A 96 3.50 -3.07 -3.97
C TYR A 96 3.63 -4.59 -3.90
N GLN A 97 4.77 -5.07 -4.39
CA GLN A 97 5.17 -6.46 -4.34
C GLN A 97 6.63 -6.52 -3.94
N ILE A 98 7.01 -7.52 -3.16
CA ILE A 98 8.41 -7.77 -2.83
C ILE A 98 8.79 -9.20 -3.20
N CYS A 99 10.03 -9.35 -3.62
CA CYS A 99 10.70 -10.63 -3.76
C CYS A 99 11.87 -10.68 -2.78
N HIS A 100 11.70 -11.46 -1.71
CA HIS A 100 12.74 -11.61 -0.71
C HIS A 100 14.02 -12.26 -1.25
N ARG A 101 13.89 -13.20 -2.21
CA ARG A 101 15.04 -13.89 -2.82
C ARG A 101 15.91 -12.96 -3.66
N CYS A 102 15.30 -12.05 -4.41
CA CYS A 102 16.04 -11.08 -5.22
C CYS A 102 16.38 -9.79 -4.46
N ARG A 103 15.76 -9.57 -3.29
CA ARG A 103 15.76 -8.29 -2.57
C ARG A 103 15.32 -7.13 -3.47
N ILE A 104 14.21 -7.35 -4.18
CA ILE A 104 13.60 -6.36 -5.08
C ILE A 104 12.17 -6.08 -4.63
N GLY A 105 11.80 -4.80 -4.60
CA GLY A 105 10.43 -4.33 -4.45
C GLY A 105 9.93 -3.65 -5.73
N TRP A 106 8.65 -3.83 -6.04
CA TRP A 106 7.93 -3.11 -7.08
C TRP A 106 6.80 -2.31 -6.46
N VAL A 107 6.53 -1.13 -6.99
CA VAL A 107 5.48 -0.22 -6.55
C VAL A 107 4.68 0.23 -7.76
N GLU A 108 3.35 0.19 -7.66
CA GLU A 108 2.42 0.53 -8.72
C GLU A 108 1.23 1.35 -8.20
N GLN A 109 0.61 2.10 -9.12
CA GLN A 109 -0.63 2.84 -8.87
C GLN A 109 -0.64 3.70 -7.59
N PRO A 110 0.39 4.51 -7.29
CA PRO A 110 0.29 5.45 -6.18
C PRO A 110 -0.83 6.44 -6.47
N HIS A 111 -1.86 6.43 -5.63
CA HIS A 111 -3.01 7.29 -5.76
C HIS A 111 -3.17 8.09 -4.47
N THR A 112 -3.17 9.41 -4.61
CA THR A 112 -3.57 10.34 -3.55
C THR A 112 -4.79 11.11 -4.04
N LEU A 113 -5.84 11.15 -3.20
CA LEU A 113 -7.04 11.92 -3.51
C LEU A 113 -6.66 13.39 -3.77
N PRO A 114 -7.30 14.07 -4.76
CA PRO A 114 -6.90 15.42 -5.18
C PRO A 114 -6.72 16.43 -4.05
N ALA A 115 -7.60 16.41 -3.04
CA ALA A 115 -7.57 17.30 -1.88
C ALA A 115 -6.33 17.14 -0.98
N TYR A 116 -5.62 16.01 -1.06
CA TYR A 116 -4.45 15.69 -0.22
C TYR A 116 -3.15 15.56 -1.02
N ARG A 117 -3.18 15.94 -2.30
CA ARG A 117 -1.95 15.94 -3.12
C ARG A 117 -0.98 16.98 -2.59
N ARG A 118 0.32 16.72 -2.80
CA ARG A 118 1.43 17.58 -2.35
C ARG A 118 1.57 17.73 -0.83
N CYS A 119 0.84 16.95 -0.04
CA CYS A 119 0.99 16.92 1.42
C CYS A 119 2.01 15.88 1.92
N GLY A 120 2.79 15.26 1.03
CA GLY A 120 3.84 14.31 1.41
C GLY A 120 3.41 12.87 1.68
N LEU A 121 2.11 12.54 1.60
CA LEU A 121 1.58 11.19 1.87
C LEU A 121 2.25 10.10 1.04
N ALA A 122 2.36 10.29 -0.27
CA ALA A 122 3.00 9.31 -1.16
C ALA A 122 4.49 9.10 -0.81
N ALA A 123 5.23 10.19 -0.58
CA ALA A 123 6.63 10.11 -0.18
C ALA A 123 6.80 9.39 1.16
N ALA A 124 5.94 9.66 2.13
CA ALA A 124 5.95 9.04 3.45
C ALA A 124 5.64 7.54 3.40
N GLY A 125 4.60 7.15 2.64
CA GLY A 125 4.24 5.74 2.46
C GLY A 125 5.36 4.93 1.81
N LEU A 126 5.97 5.47 0.75
CA LEU A 126 7.10 4.82 0.08
C LEU A 126 8.36 4.78 0.96
N ALA A 127 8.65 5.85 1.71
CA ALA A 127 9.76 5.87 2.66
C ALA A 127 9.57 4.82 3.77
N ALA A 128 8.34 4.63 4.26
CA ALA A 128 8.02 3.60 5.24
C ALA A 128 8.28 2.19 4.68
N LEU A 129 7.82 1.90 3.45
CA LEU A 129 8.10 0.62 2.78
C LEU A 129 9.60 0.33 2.68
N ARG A 130 10.41 1.34 2.34
CA ARG A 130 11.87 1.23 2.27
C ARG A 130 12.50 0.98 3.64
N ARG A 131 12.01 1.65 4.69
CA ARG A 131 12.48 1.46 6.07
C ARG A 131 12.17 0.05 6.59
N GLU A 132 11.01 -0.49 6.23
CA GLU A 132 10.60 -1.85 6.59
C GLU A 132 11.38 -2.93 5.81
N ASN A 133 11.95 -2.59 4.64
CA ASN A 133 12.69 -3.51 3.79
C ASN A 133 14.05 -2.89 3.39
N PRO A 134 14.98 -2.77 4.35
CA PRO A 134 16.29 -2.18 4.09
C PRO A 134 17.07 -3.03 3.06
N CYS A 135 17.89 -2.36 2.25
CA CYS A 135 18.72 -2.97 1.21
C CYS A 135 17.96 -3.59 0.02
N TYR A 136 16.69 -3.27 -0.16
CA TYR A 136 15.93 -3.67 -1.36
C TYR A 136 16.15 -2.66 -2.49
N ALA A 137 16.26 -3.16 -3.71
CA ALA A 137 16.13 -2.32 -4.90
C ALA A 137 14.65 -2.11 -5.24
N TRP A 138 14.24 -0.86 -5.41
CA TRP A 138 12.86 -0.47 -5.65
C TRP A 138 12.66 -0.02 -7.09
N HIS A 139 11.67 -0.62 -7.74
CA HIS A 139 11.32 -0.44 -9.13
C HIS A 139 9.83 -0.14 -9.30
N THR A 140 9.46 0.27 -10.51
CA THR A 140 8.08 0.23 -11.00
C THR A 140 8.03 -0.73 -12.19
N LEU A 141 6.84 -1.07 -12.66
CA LEU A 141 6.55 -1.75 -13.93
C LEU A 141 6.46 -0.77 -15.10
N GLY A 142 6.48 0.55 -14.82
CA GLY A 142 6.59 1.61 -15.82
C GLY A 142 5.28 2.22 -16.30
N GLY A 143 4.12 1.63 -15.99
CA GLY A 143 2.82 2.06 -16.54
C GLY A 143 2.34 3.45 -16.12
N HIS A 144 2.96 4.07 -15.10
CA HIS A 144 2.51 5.33 -14.50
C HIS A 144 3.63 6.38 -14.35
N ILE A 145 4.78 6.17 -14.99
CA ILE A 145 5.91 7.11 -14.87
C ILE A 145 5.67 8.39 -15.68
N ASP A 146 5.11 8.26 -16.88
CA ASP A 146 5.04 9.38 -17.86
C ASP A 146 4.22 10.58 -17.36
N GLY A 147 3.25 10.35 -16.47
CA GLY A 147 2.44 11.41 -15.86
C GLY A 147 3.04 12.03 -14.59
N SER A 148 4.19 11.57 -14.10
CA SER A 148 4.75 11.97 -12.80
C SER A 148 6.27 11.80 -12.70
N SER A 149 7.01 11.96 -13.80
CA SER A 149 8.47 11.73 -13.86
C SER A 149 9.25 12.49 -12.78
N ALA A 150 8.98 13.79 -12.60
CA ALA A 150 9.65 14.61 -11.60
C ALA A 150 9.45 14.10 -10.16
N PHE A 151 8.29 13.54 -9.85
CA PHE A 151 8.05 12.92 -8.55
C PHE A 151 8.95 11.69 -8.39
N TRP A 152 8.95 10.78 -9.36
CA TRP A 152 9.74 9.55 -9.34
C TRP A 152 11.24 9.80 -9.30
N ASP A 153 11.75 10.74 -10.09
CA ASP A 153 13.16 11.12 -10.06
C ASP A 153 13.57 11.67 -8.69
N THR A 154 12.71 12.51 -8.08
CA THR A 154 12.96 13.06 -6.74
C THR A 154 13.01 11.97 -5.67
N ILE A 155 12.00 11.10 -5.60
CA ILE A 155 11.94 10.06 -4.56
C ILE A 155 12.88 8.89 -4.81
N GLY A 156 13.41 8.77 -6.02
CA GLY A 156 14.30 7.70 -6.46
C GLY A 156 15.79 8.05 -6.40
N ALA A 157 16.16 9.32 -6.20
CA ALA A 157 17.53 9.84 -6.37
C ALA A 157 18.62 9.01 -5.67
N ASP A 158 18.34 8.48 -4.48
CA ASP A 158 19.30 7.70 -3.67
C ASP A 158 18.81 6.29 -3.34
N ILE A 159 17.80 5.81 -4.05
CA ILE A 159 17.20 4.50 -3.79
C ILE A 159 17.77 3.50 -4.78
N PRO A 160 18.32 2.35 -4.35
CA PRO A 160 18.72 1.30 -5.28
C PRO A 160 17.56 0.95 -6.22
N GLY A 161 17.81 0.92 -7.53
CA GLY A 161 16.77 0.74 -8.56
C GLY A 161 16.03 2.02 -8.98
N GLY A 162 16.02 3.06 -8.14
CA GLY A 162 15.58 4.42 -8.46
C GLY A 162 14.16 4.52 -9.01
N TYR A 163 13.28 3.56 -8.68
CA TYR A 163 11.94 3.42 -9.27
C TYR A 163 11.92 3.32 -10.80
N ARG A 164 13.06 2.97 -11.42
CA ARG A 164 13.15 2.74 -12.88
C ARG A 164 12.33 1.51 -13.28
N PRO A 165 11.71 1.50 -14.48
CA PRO A 165 10.94 0.36 -14.96
C PRO A 165 11.74 -0.95 -14.92
N ARG A 166 11.14 -2.00 -14.37
CA ARG A 166 11.69 -3.36 -14.36
C ARG A 166 10.56 -4.38 -14.28
N ARG A 167 10.59 -5.38 -15.16
CA ARG A 167 9.66 -6.52 -15.08
C ARG A 167 9.78 -7.25 -13.73
N VAL A 168 8.68 -7.83 -13.25
CA VAL A 168 8.71 -8.72 -12.09
C VAL A 168 9.63 -9.91 -12.36
N CYS A 169 10.32 -10.41 -11.33
CA CYS A 169 11.17 -11.59 -11.47
C CYS A 169 10.34 -12.88 -11.45
N GLU A 170 10.94 -13.96 -11.96
CA GLU A 170 10.31 -15.29 -12.02
C GLU A 170 9.83 -15.81 -10.65
N HIS A 171 10.51 -15.46 -9.55
CA HIS A 171 10.13 -15.87 -8.21
C HIS A 171 8.78 -15.27 -7.76
N VAL A 172 8.41 -14.11 -8.29
CA VAL A 172 7.08 -13.52 -8.03
C VAL A 172 6.03 -14.18 -8.92
N THR A 173 6.35 -14.42 -10.19
CA THR A 173 5.43 -15.03 -11.17
C THR A 173 5.10 -16.48 -10.84
N ALA A 174 6.06 -17.24 -10.29
CA ALA A 174 5.90 -18.65 -9.96
C ALA A 174 5.08 -18.92 -8.68
N GLY A 175 4.66 -17.88 -7.96
CA GLY A 175 4.02 -17.99 -6.65
C GLY A 175 5.06 -18.29 -5.57
N GLY A 176 5.53 -17.24 -4.90
CA GLY A 176 6.41 -17.36 -3.73
C GLY A 176 5.73 -18.02 -2.53
#